data_AF-A0A661BR57-F1
#
_entry.id   AF-A0A661BR57-F1
#
_cell.length_a   1.000
_cell.length_b   1.000
_cell.length_c   1.000
_cell.angle_alpha   90.00
_cell.angle_beta   90.00
_cell.angle_gamma   90.00
#
_symmetry.space_group_name_H-M   'P 1'
#
loop_
_entity.id
_entity.type
_entity.pdbx_description
1 polymer ?
#
loop_
_entity_poly.entity_id
_entity_poly.type
_entity_poly.pdbx_seq_one_letter_code
_entity_poly.pdbx_strand_id
1 'polypeptide(L)'
;MYTLNNLKEQVSNIGKFAHSENVYFEEDSDKKLRFKIYTDNNSYSVVATIDNNGHSYLGCVASNRKPRAGETWTRGNDLADGNLSQSTWNNILSDIVSYELVRIHKNDKTN
;
A
#
# COMPACT_ATOMS: atom_id res chain seq x y z
N MET A 1 8.59 -8.41 -18.57
CA MET A 1 7.88 -9.12 -17.48
C MET A 1 8.05 -8.29 -16.22
N TYR A 2 6.98 -7.97 -15.51
CA TYR A 2 7.08 -7.23 -14.24
C TYR A 2 7.58 -8.19 -13.15
N THR A 3 8.54 -7.77 -12.35
CA THR A 3 9.25 -8.63 -11.38
C THR A 3 9.22 -8.03 -9.98
N LEU A 4 9.63 -8.82 -8.97
CA LEU A 4 9.80 -8.32 -7.61
C LEU A 4 10.81 -7.15 -7.57
N ASN A 5 11.87 -7.18 -8.39
CA ASN A 5 12.84 -6.08 -8.45
C ASN A 5 12.23 -4.79 -9.02
N ASN A 6 11.33 -4.89 -10.01
CA ASN A 6 10.60 -3.72 -10.50
C ASN A 6 9.71 -3.12 -9.41
N LEU A 7 9.02 -3.96 -8.62
CA LEU A 7 8.22 -3.52 -7.49
C LEU A 7 9.09 -2.86 -6.42
N LYS A 8 10.21 -3.47 -6.03
CA LYS A 8 11.16 -2.89 -5.06
C LYS A 8 11.65 -1.51 -5.49
N GLU A 9 12.05 -1.36 -6.75
CA GLU A 9 12.49 -0.08 -7.30
C GLU A 9 11.38 0.97 -7.20
N GLN A 10 10.14 0.62 -7.56
CA GLN A 10 9.01 1.54 -7.43
C GLN A 10 8.72 1.89 -5.96
N VAL A 11 8.81 0.92 -5.05
CA VAL A 11 8.60 1.16 -3.61
C VAL A 11 9.71 2.02 -3.01
N SER A 12 10.97 1.87 -3.44
CA SER A 12 12.06 2.75 -3.00
C SER A 12 11.88 4.21 -3.46
N ASN A 13 11.09 4.42 -4.52
CA ASN A 13 10.70 5.76 -4.98
C ASN A 13 9.48 6.31 -4.22
N ILE A 14 8.68 5.43 -3.60
CA ILE A 14 7.65 5.85 -2.64
C ILE A 14 8.36 6.44 -1.43
N GLY A 15 7.87 7.59 -0.98
CA GLY A 15 8.50 8.28 0.14
C GLY A 15 9.75 9.05 -0.23
N LYS A 16 10.04 9.29 -1.52
CA LYS A 16 11.02 10.32 -1.95
C LYS A 16 10.81 11.67 -1.23
N PHE A 17 9.56 12.00 -0.91
CA PHE A 17 9.17 13.19 -0.17
C PHE A 17 8.67 12.89 1.25
N ALA A 18 8.68 11.62 1.67
CA ALA A 18 8.29 11.20 2.99
C ALA A 18 9.54 10.87 3.82
N HIS A 19 9.37 10.72 5.13
CA HIS A 19 10.43 10.14 5.95
C HIS A 19 10.62 8.67 5.57
N SER A 20 11.88 8.20 5.54
CA SER A 20 12.21 6.80 5.25
C SER A 20 11.49 5.80 6.16
N GLU A 21 11.10 6.25 7.36
CA GLU A 21 10.34 5.48 8.35
C GLU A 21 8.89 5.16 7.93
N ASN A 22 8.37 5.81 6.89
CA ASN A 22 7.00 5.59 6.42
C ASN A 22 6.87 4.39 5.47
N VAL A 23 7.98 3.76 5.09
CA VAL A 23 8.00 2.52 4.31
C VAL A 23 8.88 1.49 5.02
N TYR A 24 8.30 0.36 5.42
CA TYR A 24 8.99 -0.69 6.17
C TYR A 24 8.95 -2.02 5.42
N PHE A 25 10.12 -2.58 5.12
CA PHE A 25 10.24 -3.90 4.51
C PHE A 25 10.28 -4.98 5.60
N GLU A 26 9.32 -5.90 5.58
CA GLU A 26 9.21 -7.02 6.51
C GLU A 26 9.89 -8.27 5.97
N GLU A 27 9.85 -8.47 4.65
CA GLU A 27 10.41 -9.64 4.00
C GLU A 27 10.92 -9.26 2.62
N ASP A 28 12.16 -9.64 2.32
CA ASP A 28 12.76 -9.52 1.01
C ASP A 28 13.50 -10.82 0.69
N SER A 29 12.94 -11.58 -0.25
CA SER A 29 13.53 -12.81 -0.78
C SER A 29 13.27 -12.92 -2.29
N ASP A 30 13.91 -13.89 -2.93
CA ASP A 30 13.76 -14.15 -4.37
C ASP A 30 12.33 -14.50 -4.80
N LYS A 31 11.49 -14.96 -3.86
CA LYS A 31 10.12 -15.44 -4.14
C LYS A 31 9.05 -14.62 -3.45
N LYS A 32 9.42 -13.71 -2.55
CA LYS A 32 8.46 -13.01 -1.72
C LYS A 32 8.99 -11.65 -1.29
N LEU A 33 8.15 -10.65 -1.45
CA LEU A 33 8.37 -9.30 -0.97
C LEU A 33 7.18 -8.91 -0.10
N ARG A 34 7.43 -8.45 1.12
CA ARG A 34 6.43 -7.89 2.01
C ARG A 34 6.91 -6.56 2.54
N PHE A 35 6.09 -5.54 2.41
CA PHE A 35 6.37 -4.23 2.97
C PHE A 35 5.08 -3.55 3.43
N LYS A 36 5.25 -2.53 4.26
CA LYS A 36 4.19 -1.69 4.77
C LYS A 36 4.43 -0.24 4.41
N ILE A 37 3.38 0.44 3.97
CA ILE A 37 3.35 1.89 3.83
C ILE A 37 2.51 2.45 4.98
N TYR A 38 3.04 3.46 5.66
CA TYR A 38 2.37 4.13 6.77
C TYR A 38 1.97 5.55 6.39
N THR A 39 0.71 5.88 6.62
CA THR A 39 0.19 7.24 6.59
C THR A 39 -0.15 7.67 8.02
N ASP A 40 -0.64 8.90 8.20
CA ASP A 40 -1.04 9.40 9.52
C ASP A 40 -2.11 8.51 10.17
N ASN A 41 -3.05 7.99 9.38
CA ASN A 41 -4.22 7.27 9.90
C ASN A 41 -4.24 5.78 9.55
N ASN A 42 -3.56 5.36 8.49
CA ASN A 42 -3.64 3.99 7.99
C ASN A 42 -2.25 3.38 7.78
N SER A 43 -2.26 2.05 7.69
CA SER A 43 -1.15 1.23 7.26
C SER A 43 -1.61 0.34 6.11
N TYR A 44 -0.75 0.12 5.14
CA TYR A 44 -1.03 -0.66 3.94
C TYR A 44 -0.01 -1.78 3.84
N SER A 45 -0.44 -3.03 4.03
CA SER A 45 0.43 -4.21 3.93
C SER A 45 0.36 -4.76 2.53
N VAL A 46 1.46 -4.60 1.78
CA VAL A 46 1.59 -5.11 0.42
C VAL A 46 2.38 -6.41 0.44
N VAL A 47 1.89 -7.41 -0.29
CA VAL A 47 2.51 -8.73 -0.40
C VAL A 47 2.62 -9.10 -1.87
N ALA A 48 3.83 -9.41 -2.32
CA ALA A 48 4.09 -10.00 -3.62
C ALA A 48 4.73 -11.37 -3.46
N THR A 49 4.28 -12.36 -4.23
CA THR A 49 4.85 -13.72 -4.23
C THR A 49 5.00 -14.26 -5.64
N ILE A 50 5.99 -15.12 -5.83
CA ILE A 50 6.21 -15.92 -7.04
C ILE A 50 6.44 -17.36 -6.59
N ASP A 51 5.67 -18.30 -7.14
CA ASP A 51 5.83 -19.72 -6.86
C ASP A 51 6.81 -20.42 -7.83
N ASN A 52 7.08 -21.70 -7.60
CA ASN A 52 8.00 -22.48 -8.44
C ASN A 52 7.46 -22.76 -9.86
N ASN A 53 6.16 -22.58 -10.07
CA ASN A 53 5.47 -22.81 -11.33
C ASN A 53 5.34 -21.53 -12.16
N GLY A 54 5.85 -20.40 -11.66
CA GLY A 54 5.76 -19.10 -12.31
C GLY A 54 4.43 -18.38 -12.09
N HIS A 55 3.55 -18.91 -11.23
CA HIS A 55 2.39 -18.15 -10.77
C HIS A 55 2.86 -17.05 -9.83
N SER A 56 2.20 -15.90 -9.92
CA SER A 56 2.54 -14.73 -9.13
C SER A 56 1.31 -14.09 -8.54
N TYR A 57 1.48 -13.45 -7.40
CA TYR A 57 0.43 -12.71 -6.72
C TYR A 57 0.99 -11.40 -6.22
N LEU A 58 0.16 -10.36 -6.26
CA LEU A 58 0.36 -9.06 -5.65
C LEU A 58 -0.98 -8.62 -5.07
N GLY A 59 -0.98 -8.27 -3.79
CA GLY A 59 -2.17 -7.76 -3.12
C GLY A 59 -1.82 -6.79 -2.00
N CYS A 60 -2.82 -6.06 -1.53
CA CYS A 60 -2.67 -5.07 -0.48
C CYS A 60 -3.88 -5.08 0.47
N VAL A 61 -3.61 -4.95 1.77
CA VAL A 61 -4.64 -4.79 2.80
C VAL A 61 -4.41 -3.47 3.53
N ALA A 62 -5.46 -2.66 3.63
CA ALA A 62 -5.48 -1.45 4.44
C ALA A 62 -5.90 -1.77 5.88
N SER A 63 -5.28 -1.10 6.84
CA SER A 63 -5.64 -1.22 8.27
C SER A 63 -5.47 0.13 8.97
N ASN A 64 -6.48 0.52 9.73
CA ASN A 64 -6.46 1.76 10.51
C ASN A 64 -5.48 1.64 11.68
N ARG A 65 -4.66 2.67 11.89
CA ARG A 65 -3.66 2.76 12.96
C ARG A 65 -4.20 3.40 14.24
N LYS A 66 -5.33 4.10 14.17
CA LYS A 66 -5.94 4.83 15.27
C LYS A 66 -7.29 4.19 15.63
N PRO A 67 -7.33 3.32 16.65
CA PRO A 67 -8.60 2.75 17.12
C PRO A 67 -9.50 3.86 17.66
N ARG A 68 -10.82 3.72 17.49
CA ARG A 68 -11.79 4.60 18.17
C ARG A 68 -11.97 4.15 19.61
N ALA A 69 -12.43 5.07 20.46
CA ALA A 69 -12.77 4.76 21.85
C ALA A 69 -13.76 3.58 21.89
N GLY A 70 -13.37 2.51 22.59
CA GLY A 70 -14.17 1.28 22.71
C GLY A 70 -13.93 0.22 21.63
N GLU A 71 -13.09 0.46 20.62
CA GLU A 71 -12.73 -0.57 19.63
C GLU A 71 -11.59 -1.46 20.16
N THR A 72 -11.78 -2.78 20.12
CA THR A 72 -10.71 -3.78 20.35
C THR A 72 -10.21 -4.42 19.05
N TRP A 73 -10.80 -4.05 17.91
CA TRP A 73 -10.43 -4.54 16.59
C TRP A 73 -9.94 -3.39 15.70
N THR A 74 -9.03 -3.71 14.78
CA THR A 74 -8.59 -2.79 13.74
C THR A 74 -9.56 -2.85 12.56
N ARG A 75 -10.08 -1.71 12.14
CA ARG A 75 -10.84 -1.59 10.89
C ARG A 75 -9.88 -1.67 9.71
N GLY A 76 -10.20 -2.46 8.71
CA GLY A 76 -9.40 -2.62 7.50
C GLY A 76 -10.27 -2.98 6.30
N ASN A 77 -9.68 -2.90 5.12
CA ASN A 77 -10.30 -3.29 3.86
C ASN A 77 -9.26 -3.95 2.97
N ASP A 78 -9.69 -4.96 2.22
CA ASP A 78 -8.90 -5.47 1.11
C ASP A 78 -8.88 -4.41 0.00
N LEU A 79 -7.71 -4.18 -0.58
CA LEU A 79 -7.54 -3.36 -1.76
C LEU A 79 -7.35 -4.27 -2.98
N ALA A 80 -7.16 -3.68 -4.16
CA ALA A 80 -6.89 -4.40 -5.38
C ALA A 80 -5.80 -5.47 -5.24
N ASP A 81 -6.02 -6.60 -5.88
CA ASP A 81 -5.11 -7.72 -5.94
C ASP A 81 -5.08 -8.37 -7.34
N GLY A 82 -4.19 -9.33 -7.53
CA GLY A 82 -4.08 -10.08 -8.78
C GLY A 82 -2.67 -10.58 -9.04
N ASN A 83 -2.35 -10.86 -10.30
CA ASN A 83 -1.00 -11.28 -10.70
C ASN A 83 0.02 -10.17 -10.48
N LEU A 84 1.29 -10.53 -10.23
CA LEU A 84 2.39 -9.56 -10.13
C LEU A 84 2.58 -8.84 -11.47
N SER A 85 2.01 -7.65 -11.57
CA SER A 85 2.00 -6.85 -12.79
C SER A 85 1.99 -5.37 -12.45
N GLN A 86 2.47 -4.54 -13.38
CA GLN A 86 2.37 -3.09 -13.27
C GLN A 86 0.91 -2.63 -13.14
N SER A 87 -0.02 -3.32 -13.81
CA SER A 87 -1.45 -2.98 -13.74
C SER A 87 -2.01 -3.18 -12.34
N THR A 88 -1.73 -4.33 -11.72
CA THR A 88 -2.18 -4.63 -10.35
C THR A 88 -1.54 -3.66 -9.36
N TRP A 89 -0.26 -3.35 -9.53
CA TRP A 89 0.40 -2.35 -8.70
C TRP A 89 -0.22 -0.95 -8.83
N ASN A 90 -0.52 -0.51 -10.05
CA ASN A 90 -1.17 0.78 -10.28
C ASN A 90 -2.57 0.82 -9.65
N ASN A 91 -3.33 -0.27 -9.72
CA ASN A 91 -4.65 -0.37 -9.07
C ASN A 91 -4.52 -0.25 -7.54
N ILE A 92 -3.53 -0.92 -6.94
CA ILE A 92 -3.23 -0.77 -5.51
C ILE A 92 -2.91 0.68 -5.14
N LEU A 93 -2.06 1.36 -5.94
CA LEU A 93 -1.75 2.77 -5.70
C LEU A 93 -2.99 3.66 -5.83
N SER A 94 -3.84 3.42 -6.82
CA SER A 94 -5.11 4.13 -6.99
C SER A 94 -6.05 3.93 -5.80
N ASP A 95 -6.11 2.72 -5.24
CA ASP A 95 -6.90 2.43 -4.05
C ASP A 95 -6.34 3.12 -2.81
N ILE A 96 -5.01 3.08 -2.59
CA ILE A 96 -4.36 3.78 -1.49
C ILE A 96 -4.64 5.29 -1.58
N VAL A 97 -4.46 5.89 -2.76
CA VAL A 97 -4.76 7.31 -2.97
C VAL A 97 -6.22 7.58 -2.64
N SER A 98 -7.15 6.78 -3.17
CA SER A 98 -8.59 6.92 -2.92
C SER A 98 -8.93 6.80 -1.43
N TYR A 99 -8.27 5.90 -0.71
CA TYR A 99 -8.45 5.68 0.72
C TYR A 99 -7.97 6.87 1.57
N GLU A 100 -6.93 7.58 1.09
CA GLU A 100 -6.34 8.74 1.76
C GLU A 100 -6.94 10.09 1.32
N LEU A 101 -7.80 10.13 0.30
CA LEU A 101 -8.45 11.36 -0.11
C LEU A 101 -9.31 11.94 1.02
N VAL A 102 -9.10 13.22 1.31
CA VAL A 102 -9.87 13.98 2.29
C VAL A 102 -10.77 15.02 1.61
N ARG A 103 -11.84 15.41 2.30
CA ARG A 103 -12.76 16.44 1.80
C ARG A 103 -12.03 17.77 1.68
N ILE A 104 -12.16 18.42 0.51
CA ILE A 104 -11.67 19.79 0.31
C ILE A 104 -12.58 20.74 1.08
N HIS A 105 -12.01 21.50 2.02
CA HIS A 105 -12.66 22.64 2.62
C HIS A 105 -12.50 23.84 1.68
N LYS A 106 -13.59 24.27 1.03
CA LYS A 106 -13.58 25.56 0.32
C LYS A 106 -13.60 26.65 1.39
N ASN A 107 -12.69 27.63 1.26
CA ASN A 107 -12.87 28.88 1.98
C ASN A 107 -14.05 29.59 1.33
N ASP A 108 -15.17 29.69 2.04
CA ASP A 108 -16.28 30.56 1.67
C ASP A 108 -15.82 32.02 1.89
N LYS A 109 -14.96 32.51 0.99
CA LYS A 109 -14.74 33.94 0.79
C LYS A 109 -15.59 34.35 -0.40
N THR A 110 -16.91 34.37 -0.20
CA THR A 110 -17.81 35.25 -0.93
C THR A 110 -17.84 36.58 -0.18
N ASN A 111 -17.09 37.55 -0.70
CA ASN A 111 -17.42 38.97 -0.60
C ASN A 111 -17.75 39.45 -2.00
#